data_AF-A0A6G5A6P7-F1
#
_entry.id   AF-A0A6G5A6P7-F1
#
_cell.length_a   1.000
_cell.length_b   1.000
_cell.length_c   1.000
_cell.angle_alpha   90.00
_cell.angle_beta   90.00
_cell.angle_gamma   90.00
#
_symmetry.space_group_name_H-M   'P 1'
#
loop_
_entity.id
_entity.type
_entity.pdbx_description
1 polymer ?
#
loop_
_entity_poly.entity_id
_entity_poly.type
_entity_poly.pdbx_seq_one_letter_code
_entity_poly.pdbx_strand_id
1 'polypeptide(L)'
;MGRWTFSLVLVASACAALAVASCPDATHLSPCTCDDEGINCRRAQSTSQLRQAFGSGDALSREHKELWIQKTPLTSFPAGVLGNFKFERVHVEHNANLSFFTLDSLTTFKELLNVLSLYGNALQTFEFDKLLRFPYLVSLNLGRNRLRSIPANAFRSIRLHKLGLRENPSLPSGNGLSTLYPISRNLTSVVQGSTPWAHTHCPY
;
A
#
# COMPACT_ATOMS: atom_id res chain seq x y z
N MET A 1 -54.62 29.87 43.47
CA MET A 1 -54.57 28.94 42.31
C MET A 1 -53.53 29.47 41.33
N GLY A 2 -52.27 29.06 41.44
CA GLY A 2 -51.20 29.46 40.51
C GLY A 2 -50.81 28.27 39.64
N ARG A 3 -51.01 28.36 38.32
CA ARG A 3 -50.57 27.33 37.36
C ARG A 3 -49.12 27.64 36.97
N TRP A 4 -48.21 26.75 37.34
CA TRP A 4 -46.82 26.77 36.87
C TRP A 4 -46.75 25.94 35.59
N THR A 5 -46.48 26.59 34.45
CA THR A 5 -46.13 25.91 33.21
C THR A 5 -44.63 25.59 33.23
N PHE A 6 -44.29 24.32 33.41
CA PHE A 6 -42.91 23.85 33.22
C PHE A 6 -42.63 23.77 31.72
N SER A 7 -41.82 24.70 31.21
CA SER A 7 -41.26 24.60 29.87
C SER A 7 -40.15 23.56 29.86
N LEU A 8 -40.40 22.44 29.19
CA LEU A 8 -39.40 21.39 28.92
C LEU A 8 -38.41 21.94 27.88
N VAL A 9 -37.22 22.34 28.33
CA VAL A 9 -36.10 22.65 27.44
C VAL A 9 -35.52 21.33 26.97
N LEU A 10 -35.89 20.91 25.75
CA LEU A 10 -35.23 19.82 25.03
C LEU A 10 -33.84 20.31 24.63
N VAL A 11 -32.83 19.98 25.42
CA VAL A 11 -31.43 20.06 24.99
C VAL A 11 -31.22 18.90 24.02
N ALA A 12 -31.41 19.16 22.73
CA ALA A 12 -30.99 18.24 21.69
C ALA A 12 -29.46 18.14 21.74
N SER A 13 -28.95 17.08 22.38
CA SER A 13 -27.55 16.70 22.26
C SER A 13 -27.33 16.24 20.83
N ALA A 14 -27.00 17.18 19.95
CA ALA A 14 -26.40 16.86 18.67
C ALA A 14 -25.01 16.31 18.97
N CYS A 15 -24.93 15.01 19.20
CA CYS A 15 -23.71 14.27 18.92
C CYS A 15 -23.60 14.26 17.39
N ALA A 16 -23.22 15.41 16.82
CA ALA A 16 -22.68 15.46 15.48
C ALA A 16 -21.38 14.68 15.59
N ALA A 17 -21.43 13.39 15.28
CA ALA A 17 -20.24 12.66 14.90
C ALA A 17 -19.62 13.49 13.79
N LEU A 18 -18.56 14.24 14.11
CA LEU A 18 -17.67 14.80 13.12
C LEU A 18 -17.07 13.57 12.43
N ALA A 19 -17.75 13.07 11.40
CA ALA A 19 -17.11 12.28 10.38
C ALA A 19 -16.08 13.23 9.78
N VAL A 20 -14.86 13.21 10.33
CA VAL A 20 -13.70 13.83 9.70
C VAL A 20 -13.67 13.18 8.33
N ALA A 21 -14.05 13.94 7.30
CA ALA A 21 -14.11 13.44 5.94
C ALA A 21 -12.74 12.85 5.62
N SER A 22 -12.66 11.52 5.64
CA SER A 22 -11.41 10.77 5.57
C SER A 22 -10.90 10.71 4.14
N CYS A 23 -11.71 11.18 3.19
CA CYS A 23 -11.47 11.15 1.77
C CYS A 23 -11.33 12.56 1.19
N PRO A 24 -10.35 12.77 0.29
CA PRO A 24 -10.27 13.98 -0.52
C PRO A 24 -11.52 14.20 -1.37
N ASP A 25 -11.67 15.41 -1.89
CA ASP A 25 -12.67 15.71 -2.90
C ASP A 25 -12.55 14.74 -4.10
N ALA A 26 -13.65 14.10 -4.45
CA ALA A 26 -13.68 13.07 -5.50
C ALA A 26 -13.30 13.63 -6.89
N THR A 27 -13.56 14.92 -7.16
CA THR A 27 -13.19 15.56 -8.43
C THR A 27 -11.68 15.74 -8.55
N HIS A 28 -11.01 16.05 -7.44
CA HIS A 28 -9.56 16.17 -7.37
C HIS A 28 -8.85 14.82 -7.34
N LEU A 29 -9.47 13.80 -6.74
CA LEU A 29 -8.93 12.45 -6.65
C LEU A 29 -9.15 11.59 -7.91
N SER A 30 -10.04 12.03 -8.82
CA SER A 30 -10.31 11.34 -10.08
C SER A 30 -9.01 11.12 -10.90
N PRO A 31 -8.78 9.92 -11.47
CA PRO A 31 -9.73 8.82 -11.66
C PRO A 31 -9.83 7.84 -10.48
N CYS A 32 -9.15 8.11 -9.36
CA CYS A 32 -9.24 7.29 -8.17
C CYS A 32 -10.53 7.58 -7.38
N THR A 33 -10.93 6.63 -6.54
CA THR A 33 -12.05 6.74 -5.60
C THR A 33 -11.52 6.55 -4.18
N CYS A 34 -12.29 7.02 -3.19
CA CYS A 34 -11.95 6.85 -1.78
C CYS A 34 -13.20 6.49 -0.99
N ASP A 35 -13.02 5.59 -0.02
CA ASP A 35 -14.02 5.17 0.96
C ASP A 35 -13.36 5.00 2.34
N ASP A 36 -14.10 4.41 3.28
CA ASP A 36 -13.63 4.18 4.66
C ASP A 36 -12.46 3.18 4.74
N GLU A 37 -12.21 2.38 3.70
CA GLU A 37 -11.09 1.43 3.68
C GLU A 37 -9.81 2.08 3.12
N GLY A 38 -9.93 2.96 2.13
CA GLY A 38 -8.80 3.68 1.56
C GLY A 38 -9.02 4.22 0.17
N ILE A 39 -7.93 4.34 -0.60
CA ILE A 39 -7.94 4.91 -1.95
C ILE A 39 -7.78 3.81 -3.00
N ASN A 40 -8.69 3.78 -3.97
CA ASN A 40 -8.66 2.86 -5.10
C ASN A 40 -8.43 3.59 -6.43
N CYS A 41 -7.37 3.21 -7.13
CA CYS A 41 -6.93 3.84 -8.38
C CYS A 41 -7.00 2.91 -9.59
N ARG A 42 -7.83 1.86 -9.57
CA ARG A 42 -7.96 0.89 -10.69
C ARG A 42 -8.33 1.50 -12.04
N ARG A 43 -8.90 2.71 -12.05
CA ARG A 43 -9.27 3.44 -13.28
C ARG A 43 -8.13 4.30 -13.83
N ALA A 44 -7.04 4.47 -13.10
CA ALA A 44 -5.88 5.22 -13.58
C ALA A 44 -5.23 4.52 -14.77
N GLN A 45 -4.94 5.28 -15.81
CA GLN A 45 -4.35 4.82 -17.07
C GLN A 45 -2.86 5.17 -17.18
N SER A 46 -2.32 5.97 -16.26
CA SER A 46 -0.91 6.33 -16.27
C SER A 46 -0.44 6.82 -14.91
N THR A 47 0.87 6.79 -14.72
CA THR A 47 1.55 7.42 -13.58
C THR A 47 1.28 8.94 -13.52
N SER A 48 1.03 9.59 -14.67
CA SER A 48 0.67 11.00 -14.72
C SER A 48 -0.69 11.28 -14.09
N GLN A 49 -1.69 10.41 -14.34
CA GLN A 49 -3.00 10.53 -13.71
C GLN A 49 -2.93 10.30 -12.19
N LEU A 50 -2.10 9.35 -11.74
CA LEU A 50 -1.84 9.18 -10.31
C LEU A 50 -1.23 10.44 -9.71
N ARG A 51 -0.20 11.00 -10.35
CA ARG A 51 0.44 12.25 -9.87
C ARG A 51 -0.55 13.41 -9.82
N GLN A 52 -1.47 13.51 -10.77
CA GLN A 52 -2.52 14.52 -10.75
C GLN A 52 -3.46 14.31 -9.55
N ALA A 53 -3.99 13.09 -9.40
CA ALA A 53 -4.89 12.73 -8.30
C ALA A 53 -4.28 12.97 -6.91
N PHE A 54 -3.00 12.64 -6.73
CA PHE A 54 -2.29 12.82 -5.47
C PHE A 54 -1.56 14.17 -5.33
N GLY A 55 -1.53 14.98 -6.38
CA GLY A 55 -0.98 16.33 -6.39
C GLY A 55 -1.99 17.40 -6.00
N SER A 56 -3.28 17.09 -6.16
CA SER A 56 -4.41 17.98 -5.93
C SER A 56 -5.12 17.61 -4.62
N GLY A 57 -4.63 18.05 -3.47
CA GLY A 57 -5.33 17.78 -2.20
C GLY A 57 -4.94 18.71 -1.06
N ASP A 58 -5.90 19.01 -0.18
CA ASP A 58 -5.67 19.76 1.05
C ASP A 58 -4.82 18.97 2.05
N ALA A 59 -4.13 19.68 2.96
CA ALA A 59 -3.21 19.07 3.93
C ALA A 59 -3.89 18.21 5.00
N LEU A 60 -5.22 18.29 5.13
CA LEU A 60 -5.97 17.84 6.30
C LEU A 60 -6.40 16.36 6.27
N SER A 61 -6.35 15.68 5.11
CA SER A 61 -6.73 14.26 4.99
C SER A 61 -5.81 13.52 4.02
N ARG A 62 -4.55 13.30 4.43
CA ARG A 62 -3.51 12.67 3.59
C ARG A 62 -3.03 11.33 4.12
N GLU A 63 -3.49 10.88 5.28
CA GLU A 63 -3.15 9.56 5.81
C GLU A 63 -4.34 8.63 5.60
N HIS A 64 -4.11 7.52 4.91
CA HIS A 64 -5.12 6.51 4.63
C HIS A 64 -4.58 5.12 4.99
N LYS A 65 -5.48 4.20 5.29
CA LYS A 65 -5.08 2.84 5.64
C LYS A 65 -4.55 2.08 4.43
N GLU A 66 -5.32 2.07 3.34
CA GLU A 66 -5.04 1.27 2.16
C GLU A 66 -4.92 2.11 0.89
N LEU A 67 -4.05 1.67 -0.02
CA LEU A 67 -3.96 2.13 -1.40
C LEU A 67 -3.97 0.94 -2.35
N TRP A 68 -4.88 0.95 -3.32
CA TRP A 68 -4.94 -0.05 -4.38
C TRP A 68 -4.71 0.55 -5.75
N ILE A 69 -3.67 0.09 -6.43
CA ILE A 69 -3.36 0.41 -7.82
C ILE A 69 -3.25 -0.92 -8.56
N GLN A 70 -4.37 -1.36 -9.13
CA GLN A 70 -4.49 -2.69 -9.72
C GLN A 70 -5.01 -2.65 -11.14
N LYS A 71 -4.47 -3.53 -12.00
CA LYS A 71 -4.89 -3.67 -13.40
C LYS A 71 -4.79 -2.35 -14.18
N THR A 72 -3.80 -1.53 -13.83
CA THR A 72 -3.48 -0.28 -14.51
C THR A 72 -2.30 -0.50 -15.47
N PRO A 73 -2.25 0.16 -16.64
CA PRO A 73 -1.22 -0.09 -17.66
C PRO A 73 0.10 0.64 -17.34
N LEU A 74 0.49 0.69 -16.06
CA LEU A 74 1.71 1.36 -15.63
C LEU A 74 2.95 0.63 -16.14
N THR A 75 3.96 1.41 -16.53
CA THR A 75 5.29 0.91 -16.87
C THR A 75 6.34 1.24 -15.80
N SER A 76 6.13 2.34 -15.08
CA SER A 76 7.01 2.83 -14.02
C SER A 76 6.24 3.47 -12.86
N PHE A 77 6.80 3.36 -11.65
CA PHE A 77 6.31 3.99 -10.43
C PHE A 77 7.44 4.81 -9.77
N PRO A 78 7.68 6.06 -10.23
CA PRO A 78 8.78 6.90 -9.80
C PRO A 78 8.49 7.61 -8.47
N ALA A 79 9.52 8.24 -7.91
CA ALA A 79 9.38 9.08 -6.72
C ALA A 79 8.33 10.20 -6.91
N GLY A 80 7.66 10.58 -5.82
CA GLY A 80 6.69 11.68 -5.79
C GLY A 80 5.35 11.40 -6.48
N VAL A 81 5.10 10.20 -7.02
CA VAL A 81 3.83 9.85 -7.66
C VAL A 81 2.63 9.93 -6.71
N LEU A 82 2.83 9.68 -5.41
CA LEU A 82 1.80 9.78 -4.38
C LEU A 82 1.80 11.14 -3.64
N GLY A 83 2.61 12.10 -4.09
CA GLY A 83 2.75 13.39 -3.43
C GLY A 83 3.02 13.24 -1.93
N ASN A 84 2.18 13.90 -1.12
CA ASN A 84 2.26 13.87 0.34
C ASN A 84 1.25 12.89 0.99
N PHE A 85 0.57 12.07 0.19
CA PHE A 85 -0.29 11.03 0.73
C PHE A 85 0.54 9.95 1.41
N LYS A 86 0.02 9.41 2.50
CA LYS A 86 0.65 8.43 3.35
C LYS A 86 -0.28 7.23 3.49
N PHE A 87 0.30 6.04 3.43
CA PHE A 87 -0.45 4.80 3.48
C PHE A 87 0.18 3.79 4.43
N GLU A 88 -0.63 3.13 5.25
CA GLU A 88 -0.17 1.98 6.04
C GLU A 88 0.08 0.76 5.14
N ARG A 89 -0.71 0.61 4.08
CA ARG A 89 -0.74 -0.60 3.26
C ARG A 89 -0.89 -0.22 1.79
N VAL A 90 0.04 -0.67 0.96
CA VAL A 90 0.12 -0.31 -0.45
C VAL A 90 0.12 -1.56 -1.32
N HIS A 91 -0.83 -1.63 -2.25
CA HIS A 91 -1.00 -2.73 -3.20
C HIS A 91 -0.91 -2.19 -4.62
N VAL A 92 0.27 -2.32 -5.23
CA VAL A 92 0.48 -2.03 -6.66
C VAL A 92 0.58 -3.36 -7.38
N GLU A 93 -0.56 -4.00 -7.62
CA GLU A 93 -0.61 -5.40 -8.09
C GLU A 93 -1.19 -5.54 -9.49
N HIS A 94 -0.83 -6.62 -10.18
CA HIS A 94 -1.40 -6.95 -11.50
C HIS A 94 -1.24 -5.85 -12.56
N ASN A 95 -0.17 -5.05 -12.46
CA ASN A 95 0.20 -4.06 -13.48
C ASN A 95 1.24 -4.72 -14.39
N ALA A 96 0.76 -5.50 -15.37
CA ALA A 96 1.57 -6.47 -16.12
C ALA A 96 2.80 -5.89 -16.85
N ASN A 97 2.83 -4.57 -17.07
CA ASN A 97 3.92 -3.86 -17.74
C ASN A 97 4.81 -3.08 -16.77
N LEU A 98 4.51 -3.06 -15.46
CA LEU A 98 5.25 -2.31 -14.46
C LEU A 98 6.60 -2.98 -14.23
N SER A 99 7.64 -2.39 -14.80
CA SER A 99 9.01 -2.94 -14.80
C SER A 99 9.97 -2.12 -13.94
N PHE A 100 9.56 -0.91 -13.54
CA PHE A 100 10.32 -0.04 -12.65
C PHE A 100 9.46 0.41 -11.47
N PHE A 101 9.94 0.15 -10.26
CA PHE A 101 9.36 0.64 -9.01
C PHE A 101 10.51 1.06 -8.10
N THR A 102 10.40 2.24 -7.48
CA THR A 102 11.38 2.69 -6.49
C THR A 102 10.73 2.90 -5.13
N LEU A 103 11.40 2.46 -4.06
CA LEU A 103 10.99 2.72 -2.68
C LEU A 103 11.04 4.21 -2.32
N ASP A 104 11.75 5.04 -3.10
CA ASP A 104 11.71 6.49 -2.92
C ASP A 104 10.31 7.08 -3.16
N SER A 105 9.44 6.36 -3.88
CA SER A 105 8.02 6.72 -4.03
C SER A 105 7.20 6.63 -2.74
N LEU A 106 7.69 5.90 -1.73
CA LEU A 106 6.98 5.65 -0.46
C LEU A 106 7.67 6.30 0.76
N THR A 107 8.77 7.03 0.54
CA THR A 107 9.64 7.50 1.64
C THR A 107 8.96 8.49 2.57
N THR A 108 8.01 9.27 2.07
CA THR A 108 7.22 10.25 2.84
C THR A 108 6.41 9.61 3.97
N PHE A 109 6.15 8.30 3.90
CA PHE A 109 5.39 7.53 4.88
C PHE A 109 6.10 6.24 5.30
N LYS A 110 7.43 6.24 5.25
CA LYS A 110 8.26 5.10 5.65
C LYS A 110 8.03 4.62 7.09
N GLU A 111 7.62 5.54 7.97
CA GLU A 111 7.31 5.27 9.39
C GLU A 111 5.88 4.73 9.59
N LEU A 112 5.04 4.75 8.55
CA LEU A 112 3.65 4.28 8.58
C LEU A 112 3.48 2.94 7.85
N LEU A 113 4.26 2.73 6.78
CA LEU A 113 4.12 1.58 5.90
C LEU A 113 4.39 0.24 6.62
N ASN A 114 3.36 -0.60 6.66
CA ASN A 114 3.36 -1.93 7.28
C ASN A 114 3.34 -3.04 6.21
N VAL A 115 2.61 -2.84 5.10
CA VAL A 115 2.46 -3.80 4.01
C VAL A 115 2.76 -3.18 2.66
N LEU A 116 3.62 -3.84 1.89
CA LEU A 116 3.85 -3.53 0.48
C LEU A 116 3.62 -4.79 -0.36
N SER A 117 2.67 -4.72 -1.29
CA SER A 117 2.47 -5.74 -2.31
C SER A 117 2.72 -5.20 -3.70
N LEU A 118 3.67 -5.81 -4.41
CA LEU A 118 4.00 -5.57 -5.81
C LEU A 118 3.75 -6.84 -6.64
N TYR A 119 2.76 -7.63 -6.25
CA TYR A 119 2.45 -8.92 -6.87
C TYR A 119 2.01 -8.78 -8.33
N GLY A 120 2.44 -9.68 -9.21
CA GLY A 120 1.89 -9.75 -10.57
C GLY A 120 2.32 -8.59 -11.47
N ASN A 121 3.53 -8.07 -11.28
CA ASN A 121 4.14 -7.04 -12.13
C ASN A 121 5.25 -7.65 -13.01
N ALA A 122 6.08 -6.81 -13.63
CA ALA A 122 7.20 -7.21 -14.50
C ALA A 122 8.57 -6.78 -13.95
N LEU A 123 8.69 -6.63 -12.63
CA LEU A 123 9.93 -6.16 -12.00
C LEU A 123 11.05 -7.18 -12.19
N GLN A 124 12.21 -6.71 -12.67
CA GLN A 124 13.41 -7.55 -12.84
C GLN A 124 14.43 -7.39 -11.70
N THR A 125 14.33 -6.26 -11.00
CA THR A 125 15.15 -5.90 -9.84
C THR A 125 14.27 -5.25 -8.78
N PHE A 126 14.77 -5.17 -7.55
CA PHE A 126 14.12 -4.49 -6.44
C PHE A 126 15.18 -3.90 -5.50
N GLU A 127 14.89 -2.75 -4.88
CA GLU A 127 15.82 -1.97 -4.05
C GLU A 127 15.90 -2.53 -2.61
N PHE A 128 16.36 -3.77 -2.46
CA PHE A 128 16.44 -4.46 -1.17
C PHE A 128 17.26 -3.70 -0.11
N ASP A 129 18.31 -2.99 -0.53
CA ASP A 129 19.17 -2.15 0.31
C ASP A 129 18.40 -0.98 0.97
N LYS A 130 17.35 -0.48 0.32
CA LYS A 130 16.50 0.60 0.85
C LYS A 130 15.43 0.13 1.83
N LEU A 131 15.21 -1.18 1.99
CA LEU A 131 14.21 -1.72 2.94
C LEU A 131 14.48 -1.30 4.40
N LEU A 132 15.74 -1.08 4.76
CA LEU A 132 16.16 -0.52 6.05
C LEU A 132 15.52 0.82 6.41
N ARG A 133 15.07 1.58 5.40
CA ARG A 133 14.40 2.87 5.60
C ARG A 133 12.95 2.73 6.08
N PHE A 134 12.38 1.52 6.05
CA PHE A 134 10.99 1.23 6.39
C PHE A 134 10.92 0.38 7.67
N PRO A 135 11.11 0.99 8.85
CA PRO A 135 11.30 0.25 10.10
C PRO A 135 10.08 -0.56 10.55
N TYR A 136 8.88 -0.20 10.07
CA TYR A 136 7.61 -0.88 10.41
C TYR A 136 7.10 -1.81 9.31
N LEU A 137 7.83 -1.99 8.21
CA LEU A 137 7.43 -2.92 7.16
C LEU A 137 7.54 -4.36 7.69
N VAL A 138 6.41 -5.05 7.77
CA VAL A 138 6.32 -6.45 8.25
C VAL A 138 5.95 -7.43 7.14
N SER A 139 5.41 -6.94 6.01
CA SER A 139 4.93 -7.79 4.93
C SER A 139 5.34 -7.23 3.57
N LEU A 140 6.09 -8.03 2.79
CA LEU A 140 6.55 -7.69 1.44
C LEU A 140 6.17 -8.79 0.45
N ASN A 141 5.39 -8.45 -0.57
CA ASN A 141 5.08 -9.36 -1.67
C ASN A 141 5.73 -8.89 -2.97
N LEU A 142 6.63 -9.71 -3.49
CA LEU A 142 7.25 -9.56 -4.81
C LEU A 142 6.94 -10.77 -5.70
N GLY A 143 5.91 -11.54 -5.37
CA GLY A 143 5.51 -12.70 -6.14
C GLY A 143 5.06 -12.35 -7.56
N ARG A 144 5.14 -13.31 -8.48
CA ARG A 144 4.74 -13.19 -9.89
C ARG A 144 5.36 -11.95 -10.55
N ASN A 145 6.68 -11.86 -10.44
CA ASN A 145 7.53 -10.87 -11.09
C ASN A 145 8.57 -11.57 -11.96
N ARG A 146 9.63 -10.86 -12.36
CA ARG A 146 10.74 -11.37 -13.18
C ARG A 146 12.09 -11.14 -12.49
N LEU A 147 12.09 -11.14 -11.15
CA LEU A 147 13.29 -10.87 -10.36
C LEU A 147 14.39 -11.88 -10.71
N ARG A 148 15.58 -11.35 -10.99
CA ARG A 148 16.73 -12.17 -11.42
C ARG A 148 17.61 -12.62 -10.27
N SER A 149 17.63 -11.86 -9.17
CA SER A 149 18.45 -12.15 -8.00
C SER A 149 17.88 -11.46 -6.77
N ILE A 150 18.29 -11.99 -5.61
CA ILE A 150 18.12 -11.36 -4.30
C ILE A 150 19.54 -11.20 -3.74
N PRO A 151 19.89 -10.09 -3.07
CA PRO A 151 21.16 -9.98 -2.36
C PRO A 151 21.22 -10.90 -1.12
N ALA A 152 22.41 -11.45 -0.83
CA ALA A 152 22.66 -12.32 0.35
C ALA A 152 22.13 -11.74 1.67
N ASN A 153 22.25 -10.42 1.86
CA ASN A 153 21.86 -9.71 3.08
C ASN A 153 20.57 -8.89 2.92
N ALA A 154 19.74 -9.17 1.90
CA ALA A 154 18.56 -8.37 1.56
C ALA A 154 17.59 -8.12 2.73
N PHE A 155 17.55 -9.01 3.71
CA PHE A 155 16.57 -8.98 4.81
C PHE A 155 17.21 -8.98 6.20
N ARG A 156 18.55 -8.85 6.31
CA ARG A 156 19.29 -9.10 7.56
C ARG A 156 18.97 -8.12 8.70
N SER A 157 18.33 -7.00 8.40
CA SER A 157 18.16 -5.85 9.30
C SER A 157 16.73 -5.33 9.38
N ILE A 158 15.76 -6.07 8.85
CA ILE A 158 14.35 -5.63 8.80
C ILE A 158 13.44 -6.59 9.54
N ARG A 159 12.36 -6.05 10.11
CA ARG A 159 11.35 -6.80 10.88
C ARG A 159 10.27 -7.39 9.97
N LEU A 160 10.67 -7.92 8.81
CA LEU A 160 9.75 -8.66 7.95
C LEU A 160 9.33 -9.97 8.61
N HIS A 161 8.02 -10.18 8.69
CA HIS A 161 7.39 -11.41 9.16
C HIS A 161 6.87 -12.26 7.99
N LYS A 162 6.46 -11.59 6.89
CA LYS A 162 5.90 -12.22 5.69
C LYS A 162 6.65 -11.77 4.44
N LEU A 163 7.09 -12.74 3.65
CA LEU A 163 7.79 -12.50 2.38
C LEU A 163 7.23 -13.40 1.27
N GLY A 164 6.81 -12.79 0.17
CA GLY A 164 6.37 -13.46 -1.06
C GLY A 164 7.38 -13.27 -2.18
N LEU A 165 7.94 -14.36 -2.69
CA LEU A 165 8.91 -14.33 -3.79
C LEU A 165 8.57 -15.29 -4.93
N ARG A 166 7.40 -15.92 -4.85
CA ARG A 166 7.03 -16.97 -5.79
C ARG A 166 6.81 -16.50 -7.19
N GLU A 167 6.78 -17.44 -8.14
CA GLU A 167 6.52 -17.14 -9.55
C GLU A 167 7.50 -16.08 -10.11
N ASN A 168 8.74 -16.09 -9.62
CA ASN A 168 9.87 -15.39 -10.23
C ASN A 168 10.74 -16.45 -10.93
N PRO A 169 10.64 -16.61 -12.26
CA PRO A 169 11.19 -17.77 -12.97
C PRO A 169 12.72 -17.85 -12.93
N SER A 170 13.40 -16.73 -12.74
CA SER A 170 14.86 -16.67 -12.65
C SER A 170 15.39 -16.86 -11.22
N LEU A 171 14.52 -16.83 -10.20
CA LEU A 171 14.92 -17.13 -8.84
C LEU A 171 14.94 -18.65 -8.63
N PRO A 172 15.90 -19.16 -7.84
CA PRO A 172 15.92 -20.56 -7.42
C PRO A 172 14.58 -20.94 -6.76
N SER A 173 14.06 -22.13 -7.02
CA SER A 173 12.86 -22.65 -6.36
C SER A 173 13.21 -23.43 -5.08
N GLY A 174 12.28 -23.47 -4.11
CA GLY A 174 12.36 -24.33 -2.92
C GLY A 174 13.50 -24.02 -1.96
N ASN A 175 14.19 -25.08 -1.49
CA ASN A 175 15.28 -25.03 -0.49
C ASN A 175 16.49 -24.20 -0.94
N GLY A 176 16.65 -23.96 -2.24
CA GLY A 176 17.72 -23.10 -2.79
C GLY A 176 17.65 -21.66 -2.28
N LEU A 177 16.45 -21.13 -2.01
CA LEU A 177 16.29 -19.78 -1.45
C LEU A 177 16.72 -19.72 0.02
N SER A 178 16.48 -20.77 0.80
CA SER A 178 16.93 -20.85 2.19
C SER A 178 18.43 -21.09 2.33
N THR A 179 19.08 -21.68 1.33
CA THR A 179 20.55 -21.90 1.34
C THR A 179 21.33 -20.74 0.72
N LEU A 180 20.75 -20.01 -0.23
CA LEU A 180 21.41 -18.86 -0.89
C LEU A 180 21.28 -17.56 -0.09
N TYR A 181 20.31 -17.48 0.81
CA TYR A 181 20.02 -16.29 1.59
C TYR A 181 19.84 -16.70 3.04
N PRO A 182 20.64 -16.20 4.00
CA PRO A 182 20.26 -16.25 5.40
C PRO A 182 18.97 -15.43 5.57
N ILE A 183 17.84 -16.11 5.44
CA ILE A 183 16.50 -15.59 5.66
C ILE A 183 16.49 -15.01 7.07
N SER A 184 15.99 -13.78 7.22
CA SER A 184 15.90 -13.10 8.52
C SER A 184 15.29 -14.02 9.58
N ARG A 185 15.89 -14.06 10.79
CA ARG A 185 15.35 -14.85 11.92
C ARG A 185 13.93 -14.45 12.32
N ASN A 186 13.45 -13.30 11.87
CA ASN A 186 12.10 -12.79 12.14
C ASN A 186 11.04 -13.27 11.12
N LEU A 187 11.44 -13.90 10.01
CA LEU A 187 10.50 -14.34 8.98
C LEU A 187 9.74 -15.58 9.46
N THR A 188 8.45 -15.38 9.75
CA THR A 188 7.54 -16.44 10.19
C THR A 188 7.04 -17.27 8.99
N SER A 189 7.04 -16.69 7.78
CA SER A 189 6.73 -17.43 6.55
C SER A 189 7.41 -16.81 5.32
N VAL A 190 8.21 -17.61 4.63
CA VAL A 190 8.42 -17.42 3.18
C VAL A 190 7.29 -18.16 2.52
N VAL A 191 6.33 -17.40 2.02
CA VAL A 191 5.08 -17.96 1.51
C VAL A 191 5.41 -18.65 0.18
N GLN A 192 5.56 -19.99 0.21
CA GLN A 192 5.86 -20.89 -0.92
C GLN A 192 4.63 -21.70 -1.45
N GLY A 193 3.43 -21.65 -0.82
CA GLY A 193 2.12 -22.13 -1.35
C GLY A 193 0.97 -21.09 -1.31
N SER A 194 0.03 -21.10 -2.25
CA SER A 194 -0.97 -20.04 -2.53
C SER A 194 -1.86 -19.70 -1.32
N THR A 195 -1.37 -18.87 -0.41
CA THR A 195 -2.18 -18.24 0.62
C THR A 195 -2.62 -16.87 0.11
N PRO A 196 -3.84 -16.43 0.43
CA PRO A 196 -4.29 -15.10 0.05
C PRO A 196 -3.43 -14.11 0.83
N TRP A 197 -2.59 -13.35 0.13
CA TRP A 197 -2.32 -11.98 0.53
C TRP A 197 -3.69 -11.37 0.59
N ALA A 198 -4.23 -11.15 1.79
CA ALA A 198 -5.65 -10.90 2.02
C ALA A 198 -6.23 -10.12 0.84
N HIS A 199 -6.91 -10.83 -0.07
CA HIS A 199 -7.64 -10.21 -1.15
C HIS A 199 -8.87 -9.66 -0.45
N THR A 200 -8.68 -8.57 0.32
CA THR A 200 -9.76 -7.67 0.65
C THR A 200 -10.33 -7.31 -0.70
N HIS A 201 -11.51 -7.89 -0.96
CA HIS A 201 -12.27 -7.60 -2.15
C HIS A 201 -12.39 -6.09 -2.17
N CYS A 202 -11.81 -5.41 -3.17
CA CYS A 202 -12.10 -4.00 -3.37
C CYS A 202 -13.63 -3.91 -3.52
N PRO A 203 -14.36 -3.24 -2.60
CA PRO A 203 -15.77 -3.02 -2.79
C PRO A 203 -15.99 -2.24 -4.11
N TYR A 204 -17.13 -2.51 -4.72
CA TYR A 204 -17.44 -2.22 -6.12
C TYR A 204 -17.34 -0.76 -6.53
#